data_AF-A0A7V9KPQ2-F1
#
_entry.id   AF-A0A7V9KPQ2-F1
#
_cell.length_a   1.000
_cell.length_b   1.000
_cell.length_c   1.000
_cell.angle_alpha   90.00
_cell.angle_beta   90.00
_cell.angle_gamma   90.00
#
_symmetry.space_group_name_H-M   'P 1'
#
loop_
_entity.id
_entity.type
_entity.pdbx_description
1 polymer ?
#
loop_
_entity_poly.entity_id
_entity_poly.type
_entity_poly.pdbx_seq_one_letter_code
_entity_poly.pdbx_strand_id
1 'polypeptide(L)' 'RRNINTGMLDGTKVGDYVLIHVGFAMSKIDEHEAEETLRVLKEIGEYQAEFDGFSASLE' A
#
# COMPACT_ATOMS: atom_id res chain seq x y z
N ARG A 1 1.72 -3.78 11.86
CA ARG A 1 2.98 -3.99 11.09
C ARG A 1 2.85 -5.32 10.37
N ARG A 2 2.93 -5.34 9.03
CA ARG A 2 2.79 -6.54 8.19
C ARG A 2 4.12 -6.82 7.48
N ASN A 3 4.44 -8.09 7.22
CA ASN A 3 5.55 -8.46 6.37
C ASN A 3 5.08 -8.45 4.92
N ILE A 4 5.87 -7.84 4.03
CA ILE A 4 5.58 -7.76 2.60
C ILE A 4 6.84 -8.11 1.82
N ASN A 5 6.68 -8.59 0.59
CA ASN A 5 7.79 -8.84 -0.32
C ASN A 5 8.10 -7.56 -1.12
N THR A 6 9.33 -7.07 -0.99
CA THR A 6 9.85 -5.92 -1.75
C THR A 6 10.89 -6.31 -2.80
N GLY A 7 11.09 -7.61 -3.06
CA GLY A 7 12.13 -8.11 -3.96
C GLY A 7 11.92 -7.76 -5.43
N MET A 8 10.73 -7.26 -5.79
CA MET A 8 10.43 -6.72 -7.12
C MET A 8 10.84 -5.24 -7.28
N LEU A 9 11.26 -4.58 -6.20
CA LEU A 9 11.68 -3.18 -6.19
C LEU A 9 13.16 -3.07 -5.87
N ASP A 10 13.92 -2.44 -6.77
CA ASP A 10 15.35 -2.18 -6.53
C ASP A 10 15.55 -1.07 -5.50
N GLY A 11 16.29 -1.36 -4.43
CA GLY A 11 16.79 -0.34 -3.50
C GLY A 11 15.74 0.35 -2.63
N THR A 12 14.66 -0.33 -2.26
CA THR A 12 13.68 0.19 -1.27
C THR A 12 14.34 0.38 0.09
N LYS A 13 14.15 1.56 0.69
CA LYS A 13 14.69 1.92 2.01
C LYS A 13 13.57 2.35 2.96
N VAL A 14 13.90 2.39 4.25
CA VAL A 14 12.98 2.93 5.26
C VAL A 14 12.70 4.40 4.94
N GLY A 15 11.41 4.76 4.89
CA GLY A 15 10.94 6.09 4.49
C GLY A 15 10.42 6.17 3.06
N ASP A 16 10.64 5.14 2.22
CA ASP A 16 10.01 5.08 0.90
C ASP A 16 8.54 4.69 1.02
N TYR A 17 7.70 5.32 0.20
CA TYR A 17 6.30 4.94 0.03
C TYR A 17 6.17 3.95 -1.13
N VAL A 18 5.42 2.88 -0.90
CA VAL A 18 5.22 1.82 -1.90
C VAL A 18 3.76 1.43 -2.00
N LEU A 19 3.30 1.15 -3.22
CA LEU A 19 2.01 0.54 -3.47
C LEU A 19 2.12 -0.97 -3.27
N ILE A 20 1.23 -1.53 -2.46
CA ILE A 20 1.23 -2.94 -2.11
C ILE A 20 -0.02 -3.59 -2.71
N HIS A 21 0.16 -4.72 -3.37
CA HIS A 21 -0.93 -5.54 -3.88
C HIS A 21 -0.66 -7.01 -3.55
N VAL A 22 -1.62 -7.65 -2.85
CA VAL A 22 -1.55 -9.07 -2.45
C VAL A 22 -0.25 -9.45 -1.71
N GLY A 23 0.31 -8.54 -0.91
CA GLY A 23 1.53 -8.77 -0.14
C GLY A 23 2.84 -8.50 -0.88
N PHE A 24 2.78 -8.03 -2.13
CA PHE A 24 3.93 -7.61 -2.92
C PHE A 24 3.92 -6.09 -3.13
N ALA A 25 5.09 -5.48 -2.98
CA ALA A 25 5.26 -4.08 -3.35
C ALA A 25 5.38 -3.98 -4.89
N MET A 26 4.41 -3.35 -5.53
CA MET A 26 4.34 -3.22 -6.99
C MET A 26 5.21 -2.08 -7.52
N SER A 27 5.19 -0.93 -6.86
CA SER A 27 5.90 0.28 -7.28
C SER A 27 6.23 1.17 -6.09
N LYS A 28 7.30 1.96 -6.24
CA LYS A 28 7.58 3.10 -5.36
C LYS A 28 6.77 4.30 -5.84
N ILE A 29 6.21 5.02 -4.89
CA ILE A 29 5.51 6.29 -5.10
C ILE A 29 6.14 7.34 -4.18
N ASP A 30 5.93 8.62 -4.47
CA ASP A 30 6.31 9.66 -3.52
C ASP A 30 5.27 9.85 -2.41
N GLU A 31 5.65 10.62 -1.40
CA GLU A 31 4.81 10.88 -0.21
C GLU A 31 3.52 11.61 -0.57
N HIS A 32 3.58 12.58 -1.49
CA HIS A 32 2.42 13.37 -1.88
C HIS A 32 1.41 12.51 -2.66
N GLU A 33 1.88 11.67 -3.58
CA GLU A 33 1.02 10.69 -4.27
C GLU A 33 0.36 9.71 -3.29
N ALA A 34 1.10 9.25 -2.28
CA ALA A 34 0.58 8.38 -1.25
C ALA A 34 -0.53 9.07 -0.43
N GLU A 35 -0.30 10.31 -0.02
CA GLU A 35 -1.26 11.12 0.74
C GLU A 35 -2.54 11.41 -0.05
N GLU A 36 -2.41 11.80 -1.32
CA GLU A 36 -3.57 12.08 -2.18
C GLU A 36 -4.39 10.81 -2.44
N THR A 37 -3.72 9.68 -2.70
CA THR A 37 -4.41 8.38 -2.84
C THR A 37 -5.16 8.02 -1.57
N LEU A 38 -4.52 8.17 -0.40
CA LEU A 38 -5.14 7.92 0.90
C LEU A 38 -6.31 8.86 1.19
N ARG A 39 -6.20 10.13 0.80
CA ARG A 39 -7.27 11.13 0.92
C ARG A 39 -8.47 10.68 0.09
N VAL A 40 -8.27 10.38 -1.19
CA VAL A 40 -9.34 9.96 -2.10
C VAL A 40 -10.03 8.71 -1.56
N LEU A 41 -9.26 7.68 -1.16
CA LEU A 41 -9.80 6.44 -0.59
C LEU A 41 -10.65 6.68 0.67
N LYS A 42 -10.25 7.64 1.51
CA LYS A 42 -11.02 8.04 2.70
C LYS A 42 -12.31 8.78 2.32
N GLU A 43 -12.26 9.68 1.33
CA GLU A 43 -13.41 10.45 0.88
C GLU A 43 -14.50 9.57 0.27
N ILE A 44 -14.12 8.51 -0.44
CA ILE A 44 -15.07 7.57 -1.05
C ILE A 44 -15.53 6.47 -0.08
N GLY A 45 -15.00 6.41 1.15
CA GLY A 45 -15.34 5.37 2.14
C GLY A 45 -14.77 3.98 1.84
N GLU A 46 -14.13 3.79 0.68
CA GLU A 46 -13.54 2.52 0.24
C GLU A 46 -12.30 2.15 1.04
N TYR A 47 -11.68 3.08 1.77
CA TYR A 47 -10.50 2.79 2.59
C TYR A 47 -10.74 1.61 3.55
N GLN A 48 -11.93 1.53 4.15
CA GLN A 48 -12.26 0.47 5.10
C GLN A 48 -12.58 -0.86 4.39
N ALA A 49 -13.31 -0.81 3.28
CA ALA A 49 -13.70 -1.99 2.51
C ALA A 49 -12.48 -2.65 1.83
N GLU A 50 -11.60 -1.84 1.23
CA GLU A 50 -10.32 -2.32 0.70
C GLU A 50 -9.45 -2.90 1.83
N PHE A 51 -9.28 -2.16 2.94
CA PHE A 51 -8.46 -2.63 4.06
C PHE A 51 -8.96 -3.96 4.64
N ASP A 52 -10.27 -4.15 4.79
CA ASP A 52 -10.86 -5.38 5.30
C ASP A 52 -10.71 -6.54 4.28
N GLY A 53 -10.91 -6.28 2.99
CA GLY A 53 -10.69 -7.25 1.91
C GLY A 53 -9.22 -7.69 1.79
N PHE A 54 -8.28 -6.76 1.97
CA PHE A 54 -6.85 -7.05 2.03
C PHE A 54 -6.47 -7.87 3.26
N SER A 55 -7.15 -7.66 4.39
CA SER A 55 -6.91 -8.41 5.63
C SER A 55 -7.38 -9.86 5.51
N ALA A 56 -8.54 -10.08 4.88
CA ALA A 56 -9.13 -11.40 4.69
C ALA A 56 -8.42 -12.27 3.63
N SER A 57 -7.69 -11.65 2.68
CA SER A 57 -6.96 -12.39 1.62
C SER A 57 -5.57 -12.85 2.04
N LEU A 58 -5.10 -12.48 3.24
CA LEU A 58 -3.77 -12.76 3.78
C LEU A 58 -3.79 -13.75 4.96
N GLU A 59 -4.94 -14.32 5.30
CA GLU A 59 -5.10 -15.55 6.11
C GLU A 59 -5.14 -16.79 5.20
#